data_AF-A0A7Y3LPD5-F1
#
_entry.id   AF-A0A7Y3LPD5-F1
#
_cell.length_a   1.000
_cell.length_b   1.000
_cell.length_c   1.000
_cell.angle_alpha   90.00
_cell.angle_beta   90.00
_cell.angle_gamma   90.00
#
_symmetry.space_group_name_H-M   'P 1'
#
loop_
_entity.id
_entity.type
_entity.pdbx_description
1 polymer ?
#
loop_
_entity_poly.entity_id
_entity_poly.type
_entity_poly.pdbx_seq_one_letter_code
_entity_poly.pdbx_strand_id
1 'polypeptide(L)'
;MDGPSNRNSSPRLADLAQLVRLPAALSVPGDVLAGAAASAGTPSPRILGTMASSVALYWAGMALNDYADATVDAVERPERPVPSGRVARRTALATACGLTAAGLGLAALTGGRRALGVALPLTGLVWAYDLGLKSTAAGPAAMAGARACNVLAGAEPGRRASALPAALLVGAHTYTVTALSRHEISGAPREVPAATLAGSTATAVAAAALPGLRGHGRTARTGAALGALAYLASYGTAQARAAREPSATNVRNAVGTGIMSLMPLQAALTAGGGSTGLAGILAAAHPLARRLARKVSPT
;
A
#
# COMPACT_ATOMS: atom_id res chain seq x y z
N MET A 1 -10.36 -48.24 -1.10
CA MET A 1 -9.78 -47.07 -0.41
C MET A 1 -9.22 -46.17 -1.50
N ASP A 2 -10.05 -45.28 -2.01
CA ASP A 2 -9.66 -44.39 -3.10
C ASP A 2 -9.08 -43.11 -2.48
N GLY A 3 -7.77 -42.94 -2.61
CA GLY A 3 -7.09 -41.72 -2.18
C GLY A 3 -7.64 -40.49 -2.91
N PRO A 4 -7.59 -39.29 -2.31
CA PRO A 4 -8.11 -38.09 -2.94
C PRO A 4 -7.34 -37.82 -4.23
N SER A 5 -8.03 -38.01 -5.36
CA SER A 5 -7.57 -37.61 -6.68
C SER A 5 -7.09 -36.15 -6.66
N ASN A 6 -5.80 -35.94 -6.91
CA ASN A 6 -5.23 -34.65 -7.27
C ASN A 6 -5.86 -34.20 -8.60
N ARG A 7 -7.07 -33.63 -8.55
CA ARG A 7 -7.67 -32.99 -9.71
C ARG A 7 -6.87 -31.72 -10.00
N ASN A 8 -6.08 -31.77 -11.07
CA ASN A 8 -5.56 -30.61 -11.79
C ASN A 8 -6.74 -29.83 -12.39
N SER A 9 -7.58 -29.23 -11.56
CA SER A 9 -8.52 -28.22 -11.99
C SER A 9 -7.76 -26.90 -12.06
N SER A 10 -7.63 -26.33 -13.26
CA SER A 10 -7.13 -24.96 -13.40
C SER A 10 -7.92 -24.04 -12.46
N PRO A 11 -7.24 -23.15 -11.71
CA PRO A 11 -7.92 -22.29 -10.75
C PRO A 11 -8.95 -21.41 -11.47
N ARG A 12 -10.11 -21.18 -10.84
CA ARG A 12 -11.11 -20.28 -11.42
C ARG A 12 -10.57 -18.84 -11.38
N LEU A 13 -11.01 -18.00 -12.32
CA LEU A 13 -10.64 -16.58 -12.32
C LEU A 13 -10.99 -15.88 -11.00
N ALA A 14 -12.08 -16.28 -10.35
CA ALA A 14 -12.47 -15.78 -9.04
C ALA A 14 -11.44 -16.13 -7.95
N ASP A 15 -10.85 -17.32 -7.98
CA ASP A 15 -9.85 -17.76 -7.01
C ASP A 15 -8.54 -16.98 -7.21
N LEU A 16 -8.15 -16.72 -8.45
CA LEU A 16 -7.00 -15.87 -8.78
C LEU A 16 -7.24 -14.41 -8.38
N ALA A 17 -8.45 -13.88 -8.57
CA ALA A 17 -8.80 -12.53 -8.13
C ALA A 17 -8.77 -12.38 -6.60
N GLN A 18 -9.15 -13.44 -5.86
CA GLN A 18 -9.03 -13.48 -4.40
C GLN A 18 -7.55 -13.58 -3.97
N LEU A 19 -6.76 -14.44 -4.63
CA LEU A 19 -5.32 -14.60 -4.38
C LEU A 19 -4.58 -13.26 -4.45
N VAL A 20 -4.84 -12.47 -5.50
CA VAL A 20 -4.18 -11.17 -5.68
C VAL A 20 -4.85 -10.02 -4.94
N ARG A 21 -5.91 -10.30 -4.16
CA ARG A 21 -6.75 -9.31 -3.45
C ARG A 21 -7.12 -8.14 -4.35
N LEU A 22 -7.74 -8.46 -5.50
CA LEU A 22 -7.91 -7.57 -6.65
C LEU A 22 -8.34 -6.12 -6.30
N PRO A 23 -9.34 -5.86 -5.43
CA PRO A 23 -9.78 -4.49 -5.14
C PRO A 23 -8.76 -3.67 -4.35
N ALA A 24 -7.89 -4.30 -3.55
CA ALA A 24 -6.92 -3.59 -2.75
C ALA A 24 -5.83 -2.93 -3.61
N ALA A 25 -5.63 -3.42 -4.84
CA ALA A 25 -4.75 -2.79 -5.83
C ALA A 25 -5.20 -1.39 -6.27
N LEU A 26 -6.46 -1.00 -6.04
CA LEU A 26 -6.95 0.35 -6.35
C LEU A 26 -6.26 1.45 -5.50
N SER A 27 -5.64 1.09 -4.39
CA SER A 27 -4.84 2.01 -3.56
C SER A 27 -3.45 2.31 -4.15
N VAL A 28 -2.97 1.46 -5.05
CA VAL A 28 -1.57 1.44 -5.52
C VAL A 28 -1.27 2.59 -6.51
N PRO A 29 -2.15 2.90 -7.48
CA PRO A 29 -1.93 4.04 -8.39
C PRO A 29 -1.78 5.39 -7.69
N GLY A 30 -2.36 5.56 -6.49
CA GLY A 30 -2.26 6.81 -5.73
C GLY A 30 -0.84 7.15 -5.29
N ASP A 31 0.00 6.16 -4.96
CA ASP A 31 1.41 6.38 -4.62
C ASP A 31 2.18 6.91 -5.84
N VAL A 32 1.94 6.28 -6.98
CA VAL A 32 2.56 6.63 -8.27
C VAL A 32 2.15 8.05 -8.69
N LEU A 33 0.88 8.43 -8.52
CA LEU A 33 0.41 9.80 -8.77
C LEU A 33 1.02 10.82 -7.81
N ALA A 34 1.10 10.50 -6.52
CA ALA A 34 1.70 11.39 -5.53
C ALA A 34 3.18 11.66 -5.87
N GLY A 35 3.92 10.63 -6.29
CA GLY A 35 5.30 10.77 -6.75
C GLY A 35 5.45 11.61 -8.02
N ALA A 36 4.58 11.37 -9.01
CA ALA A 36 4.57 12.13 -10.26
C ALA A 36 4.28 13.61 -10.01
N ALA A 37 3.22 13.92 -9.26
CA ALA A 37 2.84 15.27 -8.87
C ALA A 37 3.96 15.96 -8.07
N ALA A 38 4.50 15.30 -7.03
CA ALA A 38 5.57 15.85 -6.21
C ALA A 38 6.88 16.10 -6.98
N SER A 39 7.09 15.35 -8.08
CA SER A 39 8.24 15.56 -8.95
C SER A 39 7.99 16.64 -9.99
N ALA A 40 6.86 16.64 -10.72
CA ALA A 40 6.69 17.43 -11.93
C ALA A 40 5.40 18.24 -12.05
N GLY A 41 4.46 18.12 -11.12
CA GLY A 41 3.17 18.83 -11.14
C GLY A 41 2.18 18.33 -12.19
N THR A 42 2.65 17.69 -13.27
CA THR A 42 1.81 16.96 -14.25
C THR A 42 2.43 15.60 -14.56
N PRO A 43 1.66 14.50 -14.52
CA PRO A 43 2.16 13.19 -14.92
C PRO A 43 2.45 13.13 -16.42
N SER A 44 3.57 12.51 -16.80
CA SER A 44 3.86 12.18 -18.20
C SER A 44 3.07 10.94 -18.67
N PRO A 45 2.92 10.70 -19.99
CA PRO A 45 2.18 9.53 -20.50
C PRO A 45 2.68 8.18 -19.99
N ARG A 46 3.97 8.07 -19.61
CA ARG A 46 4.58 6.85 -19.04
C ARG A 46 3.95 6.44 -17.70
N ILE A 47 3.20 7.34 -17.05
CA ILE A 47 2.58 7.07 -15.76
C ILE A 47 1.67 5.85 -15.79
N LEU A 48 0.99 5.60 -16.91
CA LEU A 48 0.09 4.45 -17.07
C LEU A 48 0.87 3.13 -16.98
N GLY A 49 2.01 3.04 -17.67
CA GLY A 49 2.86 1.86 -17.60
C GLY A 49 3.57 1.73 -16.25
N THR A 50 3.87 2.85 -15.58
CA THR A 50 4.39 2.85 -14.20
C THR A 50 3.35 2.33 -13.20
N MET A 51 2.08 2.76 -13.34
CA MET A 51 0.96 2.23 -12.56
C MET A 51 0.75 0.73 -12.82
N ALA A 52 0.80 0.31 -14.09
CA ALA A 52 0.68 -1.11 -14.45
C ALA A 52 1.81 -1.95 -13.84
N SER A 53 3.05 -1.45 -13.90
CA SER A 53 4.21 -2.08 -13.24
C SER A 53 4.00 -2.20 -11.73
N SER A 54 3.59 -1.10 -11.09
CA SER A 54 3.32 -1.02 -9.65
C SER A 54 2.21 -1.98 -9.20
N VAL A 55 1.10 -2.04 -9.96
CA VAL A 55 0.00 -2.97 -9.70
C VAL A 55 0.42 -4.43 -9.89
N ALA A 56 1.21 -4.74 -10.93
CA ALA A 56 1.75 -6.08 -11.13
C ALA A 56 2.66 -6.50 -9.97
N LEU A 57 3.55 -5.63 -9.50
CA LEU A 57 4.41 -5.90 -8.34
C LEU A 57 3.62 -6.04 -7.04
N TYR A 58 2.54 -5.26 -6.86
CA TYR A 58 1.62 -5.43 -5.74
C TYR A 58 0.97 -6.81 -5.77
N TRP A 59 0.37 -7.21 -6.90
CA TRP A 59 -0.24 -8.53 -7.05
C TRP A 59 0.78 -9.67 -6.90
N ALA A 60 2.03 -9.47 -7.33
CA ALA A 60 3.10 -10.42 -7.11
C ALA A 60 3.34 -10.66 -5.60
N GLY A 61 3.41 -9.58 -4.82
CA GLY A 61 3.50 -9.65 -3.35
C GLY A 61 2.30 -10.34 -2.72
N MET A 62 1.08 -10.08 -3.20
CA MET A 62 -0.11 -10.75 -2.68
C MET A 62 -0.08 -12.27 -2.90
N ALA A 63 0.30 -12.71 -4.09
CA ALA A 63 0.46 -14.13 -4.40
C ALA A 63 1.63 -14.77 -3.62
N LEU A 64 2.73 -14.03 -3.45
CA LEU A 64 3.89 -14.50 -2.68
C LEU A 64 3.57 -14.62 -1.19
N ASN A 65 2.79 -13.68 -0.64
CA ASN A 65 2.34 -13.73 0.74
C ASN A 65 1.54 -15.01 1.01
N ASP A 66 0.55 -15.33 0.18
CA ASP A 66 -0.27 -16.55 0.31
C ASP A 66 0.58 -17.83 0.10
N TYR A 67 1.62 -17.78 -0.75
CA TYR A 67 2.59 -18.87 -0.89
C TYR A 67 3.42 -19.09 0.40
N ALA A 68 3.89 -18.00 0.99
CA ALA A 68 4.75 -18.02 2.18
C ALA A 68 3.95 -18.42 3.44
N ASP A 69 2.73 -17.89 3.58
CA ASP A 69 1.87 -18.13 4.75
C ASP A 69 1.06 -19.42 4.67
N ALA A 70 1.14 -20.20 3.58
CA ALA A 70 0.29 -21.35 3.33
C ALA A 70 0.13 -22.33 4.52
N THR A 71 1.20 -22.54 5.30
CA THR A 71 1.16 -23.41 6.49
C THR A 71 0.50 -22.75 7.70
N VAL A 72 0.73 -21.46 7.90
CA VAL A 72 0.12 -20.67 8.99
C VAL A 72 -1.37 -20.47 8.71
N ASP A 73 -1.70 -20.06 7.49
CA ASP A 73 -3.07 -19.84 7.04
C ASP A 73 -3.89 -21.14 7.01
N ALA A 74 -3.27 -22.32 6.90
CA ALA A 74 -4.00 -23.58 7.04
C ALA A 74 -4.64 -23.77 8.42
N VAL A 75 -4.10 -23.12 9.45
CA VAL A 75 -4.65 -23.13 10.81
C VAL A 75 -5.50 -21.89 11.05
N GLU A 76 -4.99 -20.70 10.72
CA GLU A 76 -5.64 -19.44 11.09
C GLU A 76 -6.76 -19.01 10.14
N ARG A 77 -6.68 -19.38 8.85
CA ARG A 77 -7.54 -18.89 7.76
C ARG A 77 -7.74 -19.96 6.67
N PRO A 78 -8.30 -21.14 7.02
CA PRO A 78 -8.37 -22.30 6.13
C PRO A 78 -9.16 -22.04 4.84
N GLU A 79 -9.99 -20.99 4.81
CA GLU A 79 -10.77 -20.56 3.65
C GLU A 79 -9.95 -19.88 2.54
N ARG A 80 -8.70 -19.48 2.82
CA ARG A 80 -7.83 -18.82 1.83
C ARG A 80 -7.54 -19.72 0.62
N PRO A 81 -7.30 -19.17 -0.58
CA PRO A 81 -7.20 -19.95 -1.82
C PRO A 81 -6.14 -21.06 -1.79
N VAL A 82 -4.98 -20.81 -1.18
CA VAL A 82 -3.88 -21.78 -1.11
C VAL A 82 -4.13 -22.89 -0.08
N PRO A 83 -4.42 -22.59 1.21
CA PRO A 83 -4.73 -23.63 2.18
C PRO A 83 -5.99 -24.45 1.87
N SER A 84 -7.01 -23.81 1.28
CA SER A 84 -8.25 -24.51 0.90
C SER A 84 -8.09 -25.42 -0.32
N GLY A 85 -6.90 -25.48 -0.93
CA GLY A 85 -6.61 -26.28 -2.13
C GLY A 85 -7.21 -25.74 -3.44
N ARG A 86 -7.88 -24.59 -3.44
CA ARG A 86 -8.46 -23.97 -4.65
C ARG A 86 -7.38 -23.47 -5.60
N VAL A 87 -6.23 -23.08 -5.07
CA VAL A 87 -5.03 -22.70 -5.80
C VAL A 87 -3.86 -23.51 -5.26
N ALA A 88 -3.19 -24.28 -6.12
CA ALA A 88 -2.00 -25.01 -5.69
C ALA A 88 -0.88 -24.04 -5.26
N ARG A 89 -0.14 -24.37 -4.20
CA ARG A 89 0.97 -23.55 -3.69
C ARG A 89 2.01 -23.21 -4.78
N ARG A 90 2.32 -24.16 -5.67
CA ARG A 90 3.21 -23.93 -6.84
C ARG A 90 2.65 -22.89 -7.81
N THR A 91 1.32 -22.83 -7.97
CA THR A 91 0.65 -21.87 -8.84
C THR A 91 0.75 -20.48 -8.25
N ALA A 92 0.56 -20.32 -6.93
CA ALA A 92 0.76 -19.05 -6.26
C ALA A 92 2.20 -18.52 -6.44
N LEU A 93 3.21 -19.38 -6.29
CA LEU A 93 4.61 -19.01 -6.56
C LEU A 93 4.84 -18.63 -8.03
N ALA A 94 4.33 -19.42 -8.98
CA ALA A 94 4.45 -19.12 -10.41
C ALA A 94 3.77 -17.80 -10.77
N THR A 95 2.60 -17.51 -10.20
CA THR A 95 1.90 -16.23 -10.34
C THR A 95 2.74 -15.08 -9.77
N ALA A 96 3.34 -15.24 -8.58
CA ALA A 96 4.22 -14.24 -8.00
C ALA A 96 5.45 -13.95 -8.88
N CYS A 97 6.13 -14.98 -9.39
CA CYS A 97 7.26 -14.84 -10.30
C CYS A 97 6.86 -14.18 -11.63
N GLY A 98 5.77 -14.63 -12.24
CA GLY A 98 5.27 -14.10 -13.52
C GLY A 98 4.88 -12.63 -13.42
N LEU A 99 4.15 -12.25 -12.37
CA LEU A 99 3.79 -10.85 -12.11
C LEU A 99 4.99 -9.99 -11.75
N THR A 100 5.99 -10.54 -11.05
CA THR A 100 7.27 -9.86 -10.79
C THR A 100 7.99 -9.56 -12.10
N ALA A 101 8.12 -10.55 -12.99
CA ALA A 101 8.75 -10.38 -14.30
C ALA A 101 7.99 -9.37 -15.17
N ALA A 102 6.65 -9.45 -15.19
CA ALA A 102 5.80 -8.48 -15.90
C ALA A 102 5.97 -7.06 -15.35
N GLY A 103 5.98 -6.90 -14.01
CA GLY A 103 6.18 -5.62 -13.36
C GLY A 103 7.53 -4.98 -13.68
N LEU A 104 8.62 -5.76 -13.60
CA LEU A 104 9.96 -5.31 -13.97
C LEU A 104 10.08 -5.01 -15.48
N GLY A 105 9.46 -5.83 -16.33
CA GLY A 105 9.39 -5.60 -17.77
C GLY A 105 8.68 -4.29 -18.13
N LEU A 106 7.52 -4.03 -17.52
CA LEU A 106 6.79 -2.77 -17.69
C LEU A 106 7.60 -1.56 -17.21
N ALA A 107 8.31 -1.67 -16.08
CA ALA A 107 9.21 -0.62 -15.61
C ALA A 107 10.35 -0.35 -16.62
N ALA A 108 10.96 -1.41 -17.16
CA ALA A 108 12.02 -1.30 -18.16
C ALA A 108 11.50 -0.65 -19.45
N LEU A 109 10.34 -1.05 -19.95
CA LEU A 109 9.74 -0.52 -21.18
C LEU A 109 9.35 0.97 -21.05
N THR A 110 8.92 1.40 -19.86
CA THR A 110 8.34 2.74 -19.67
C THR A 110 9.34 3.79 -19.18
N GLY A 111 10.39 3.37 -18.46
CA GLY A 111 11.39 4.28 -17.91
C GLY A 111 12.82 3.75 -17.89
N GLY A 112 13.08 2.62 -18.55
CA GLY A 112 14.42 2.06 -18.78
C GLY A 112 15.20 1.77 -17.50
N ARG A 113 16.53 1.88 -17.61
CA ARG A 113 17.48 1.67 -16.49
C ARG A 113 17.15 2.51 -15.26
N ARG A 114 16.67 3.74 -15.47
CA ARG A 114 16.32 4.62 -14.36
C ARG A 114 15.15 4.01 -13.60
N ALA A 115 14.04 3.65 -14.26
CA ALA A 115 12.88 3.05 -13.59
C ALA A 115 13.24 1.73 -12.89
N LEU A 116 14.05 0.88 -13.51
CA LEU A 116 14.57 -0.34 -12.89
C LEU A 116 15.35 -0.08 -11.60
N GLY A 117 16.07 1.05 -11.51
CA GLY A 117 16.76 1.46 -10.28
C GLY A 117 15.86 1.70 -9.07
N VAL A 118 14.53 1.79 -9.24
CA VAL A 118 13.55 1.84 -8.15
C VAL A 118 12.74 0.54 -8.08
N ALA A 119 12.37 -0.01 -9.23
CA ALA A 119 11.58 -1.23 -9.29
C ALA A 119 12.33 -2.45 -8.71
N LEU A 120 13.64 -2.58 -8.91
CA LEU A 120 14.43 -3.68 -8.37
C LEU A 120 14.52 -3.64 -6.83
N PRO A 121 14.88 -2.51 -6.17
CA PRO A 121 14.77 -2.40 -4.72
C PRO A 121 13.36 -2.66 -4.19
N LEU A 122 12.33 -2.15 -4.87
CA LEU A 122 10.93 -2.42 -4.52
C LEU A 122 10.62 -3.92 -4.55
N THR A 123 10.96 -4.62 -5.63
CA THR A 123 10.81 -6.08 -5.74
C THR A 123 11.56 -6.81 -4.64
N GLY A 124 12.80 -6.41 -4.35
CA GLY A 124 13.59 -6.97 -3.26
C GLY A 124 12.90 -6.82 -1.90
N LEU A 125 12.34 -5.64 -1.61
CA LEU A 125 11.59 -5.39 -0.36
C LEU A 125 10.31 -6.21 -0.27
N VAL A 126 9.56 -6.35 -1.37
CA VAL A 126 8.35 -7.19 -1.42
C VAL A 126 8.70 -8.64 -1.08
N TRP A 127 9.69 -9.21 -1.78
CA TRP A 127 10.12 -10.59 -1.55
C TRP A 127 10.71 -10.80 -0.15
N ALA A 128 11.56 -9.88 0.31
CA ALA A 128 12.14 -9.96 1.65
C ALA A 128 11.08 -9.86 2.74
N TYR A 129 10.06 -9.01 2.57
CA TYR A 129 8.94 -8.90 3.50
C TYR A 129 8.18 -10.23 3.61
N ASP A 130 7.72 -10.78 2.49
CA ASP A 130 6.86 -11.96 2.48
C ASP A 130 7.59 -13.23 2.93
N LEU A 131 8.87 -13.37 2.59
CA LEU A 131 9.66 -14.58 2.87
C LEU A 131 10.34 -14.59 4.24
N GLY A 132 10.43 -13.45 4.95
CA GLY A 132 11.10 -13.47 6.25
C GLY A 132 10.96 -12.23 7.12
N LEU A 133 10.88 -11.02 6.57
CA LEU A 133 10.93 -9.82 7.42
C LEU A 133 9.61 -9.53 8.14
N LYS A 134 8.45 -9.97 7.63
CA LYS A 134 7.14 -9.62 8.22
C LYS A 134 6.96 -10.04 9.68
N SER A 135 7.55 -11.15 10.11
CA SER A 135 7.51 -11.62 11.50
C SER A 135 8.55 -10.94 12.40
N THR A 136 9.60 -10.37 11.82
CA THR A 136 10.70 -9.70 12.56
C THR A 136 10.37 -8.26 12.94
N ALA A 137 11.21 -7.63 13.76
CA ALA A 137 11.12 -6.21 14.08
C ALA A 137 11.32 -5.30 12.84
N ALA A 138 11.94 -5.80 11.78
CA ALA A 138 12.16 -5.06 10.53
C ALA A 138 10.92 -5.02 9.61
N GLY A 139 9.86 -5.80 9.91
CA GLY A 139 8.65 -5.89 9.09
C GLY A 139 8.01 -4.52 8.74
N PRO A 140 7.73 -3.65 9.73
CA PRO A 140 7.21 -2.31 9.48
C PRO A 140 8.12 -1.45 8.59
N ALA A 141 9.45 -1.54 8.77
CA ALA A 141 10.41 -0.80 7.96
C ALA A 141 10.45 -1.30 6.51
N ALA A 142 10.38 -2.62 6.29
CA ALA A 142 10.36 -3.21 4.95
C ALA A 142 9.08 -2.81 4.18
N MET A 143 7.91 -2.89 4.82
CA MET A 143 6.63 -2.49 4.21
C MET A 143 6.60 -0.98 3.92
N ALA A 144 7.10 -0.15 4.85
CA ALA A 144 7.25 1.29 4.65
C ALA A 144 8.20 1.62 3.49
N GLY A 145 9.33 0.91 3.39
CA GLY A 145 10.29 1.05 2.30
C GLY A 145 9.69 0.68 0.95
N ALA A 146 8.89 -0.41 0.88
CA ALA A 146 8.20 -0.82 -0.33
C ALA A 146 7.22 0.28 -0.80
N ARG A 147 6.40 0.82 0.11
CA ARG A 147 5.48 1.92 -0.21
C ARG A 147 6.21 3.21 -0.59
N ALA A 148 7.30 3.55 0.07
CA ALA A 148 8.13 4.70 -0.31
C ALA A 148 8.75 4.53 -1.71
N CYS A 149 9.29 3.35 -2.03
CA CYS A 149 9.79 3.05 -3.37
C CYS A 149 8.69 3.15 -4.43
N ASN A 150 7.46 2.76 -4.08
CA ASN A 150 6.32 2.87 -4.97
C ASN A 150 6.00 4.34 -5.34
N VAL A 151 6.07 5.26 -4.36
CA VAL A 151 5.97 6.70 -4.62
C VAL A 151 7.13 7.18 -5.51
N LEU A 152 8.36 6.76 -5.20
CA LEU A 152 9.54 7.15 -5.99
C LEU A 152 9.49 6.62 -7.44
N ALA A 153 8.81 5.50 -7.69
CA ALA A 153 8.62 4.97 -9.04
C ALA A 153 7.80 5.92 -9.93
N GLY A 154 6.83 6.63 -9.34
CA GLY A 154 6.02 7.62 -10.04
C GLY A 154 6.76 8.91 -10.40
N ALA A 155 7.84 9.24 -9.69
CA ALA A 155 8.62 10.45 -9.96
C ALA A 155 9.28 10.43 -11.35
N GLU A 156 9.44 11.61 -11.96
CA GLU A 156 10.18 11.76 -13.23
C GLU A 156 11.64 11.29 -13.10
N PRO A 157 12.19 10.57 -14.10
CA PRO A 157 13.55 10.06 -14.03
C PRO A 157 14.52 11.24 -13.96
N GLY A 158 15.31 11.31 -12.88
CA GLY A 158 16.19 12.45 -12.58
C GLY A 158 15.61 13.48 -11.61
N ARG A 159 14.33 13.36 -11.21
CA ARG A 159 13.65 14.27 -10.27
C ARG A 159 13.14 13.57 -9.01
N ARG A 160 13.71 12.43 -8.68
CA ARG A 160 13.33 11.60 -7.51
C ARG A 160 13.54 12.30 -6.19
N ALA A 161 14.60 13.10 -6.08
CA ALA A 161 14.87 13.89 -4.88
C ALA A 161 13.68 14.81 -4.53
N SER A 162 12.99 15.36 -5.55
CA SER A 162 11.79 16.17 -5.35
C SER A 162 10.59 15.37 -4.84
N ALA A 163 10.53 14.06 -5.10
CA ALA A 163 9.49 13.18 -4.58
C ALA A 163 9.84 12.55 -3.22
N LEU A 164 11.08 12.67 -2.74
CA LEU A 164 11.53 12.03 -1.51
C LEU A 164 10.69 12.40 -0.28
N PRO A 165 10.32 13.69 -0.05
CA PRO A 165 9.43 14.02 1.08
C PRO A 165 8.07 13.32 0.99
N ALA A 166 7.46 13.24 -0.19
CA ALA A 166 6.19 12.53 -0.37
C ALA A 166 6.35 11.03 -0.10
N ALA A 167 7.44 10.43 -0.59
CA ALA A 167 7.76 9.02 -0.35
C ALA A 167 7.97 8.71 1.13
N LEU A 168 8.68 9.58 1.85
CA LEU A 168 8.90 9.45 3.29
C LEU A 168 7.60 9.59 4.10
N LEU A 169 6.69 10.48 3.71
CA LEU A 169 5.41 10.65 4.39
C LEU A 169 4.48 9.44 4.19
N VAL A 170 4.43 8.89 2.98
CA VAL A 170 3.72 7.62 2.72
C VAL A 170 4.38 6.46 3.45
N GLY A 171 5.72 6.42 3.49
CA GLY A 171 6.48 5.44 4.25
C GLY A 171 6.19 5.53 5.76
N ALA A 172 6.18 6.73 6.32
CA ALA A 172 5.87 6.97 7.73
C ALA A 172 4.45 6.50 8.09
N HIS A 173 3.45 6.86 7.27
CA HIS A 173 2.10 6.34 7.43
C HIS A 173 2.07 4.81 7.40
N THR A 174 2.69 4.22 6.38
CA THR A 174 2.74 2.76 6.24
C THR A 174 3.39 2.10 7.45
N TYR A 175 4.50 2.67 7.95
CA TYR A 175 5.16 2.20 9.16
C TYR A 175 4.22 2.22 10.36
N THR A 176 3.49 3.32 10.56
CA THR A 176 2.55 3.43 11.70
C THR A 176 1.44 2.38 11.64
N VAL A 177 0.88 2.13 10.44
CA VAL A 177 -0.15 1.10 10.25
C VAL A 177 0.42 -0.29 10.48
N THR A 178 1.58 -0.62 9.92
CA THR A 178 2.20 -1.94 10.07
C THR A 178 2.72 -2.19 11.49
N ALA A 179 3.17 -1.17 12.21
CA ALA A 179 3.51 -1.30 13.62
C ALA A 179 2.27 -1.61 14.46
N LEU A 180 1.16 -0.92 14.20
CA LEU A 180 -0.09 -1.12 14.92
C LEU A 180 -0.75 -2.48 14.59
N SER A 181 -0.61 -2.97 13.35
CA SER A 181 -1.19 -4.24 12.93
C SER A 181 -0.64 -5.47 13.66
N ARG A 182 0.57 -5.37 14.25
CA ARG A 182 1.15 -6.45 15.06
C ARG A 182 0.39 -6.72 16.35
N HIS A 183 -0.49 -5.80 16.75
CA HIS A 183 -1.22 -5.84 18.02
C HIS A 183 -2.73 -6.11 17.83
N GLU A 184 -3.15 -6.59 16.66
CA GLU A 184 -4.56 -6.81 16.33
C GLU A 184 -5.24 -7.97 17.06
N ILE A 185 -4.47 -8.95 17.56
CA ILE A 185 -5.02 -10.15 18.20
C ILE A 185 -5.27 -9.90 19.68
N SER A 186 -4.24 -9.44 20.41
CA SER A 186 -4.26 -9.31 21.87
C SER A 186 -4.45 -7.88 22.39
N GLY A 187 -4.40 -6.87 21.52
CA GLY A 187 -4.32 -5.46 21.92
C GLY A 187 -2.89 -4.97 22.04
N ALA A 188 -2.72 -3.68 22.30
CA ALA A 188 -1.43 -3.00 22.27
C ALA A 188 -1.05 -2.43 23.65
N PRO A 189 0.25 -2.30 23.97
CA PRO A 189 0.70 -1.37 25.00
C PRO A 189 0.21 0.05 24.68
N ARG A 190 -0.14 0.86 25.68
CA ARG A 190 -0.70 2.23 25.50
C ARG A 190 0.22 3.14 24.68
N GLU A 191 1.51 2.90 24.77
CA GLU A 191 2.57 3.65 24.12
C GLU A 191 2.52 3.47 22.60
N VAL A 192 2.10 2.31 22.09
CA VAL A 192 2.14 2.01 20.65
C VAL A 192 1.08 2.83 19.88
N PRO A 193 -0.22 2.82 20.24
CA PRO A 193 -1.20 3.71 19.60
C PRO A 193 -0.87 5.20 19.80
N ALA A 194 -0.31 5.59 20.95
CA ALA A 194 0.09 6.97 21.21
C ALA A 194 1.25 7.42 20.30
N ALA A 195 2.30 6.59 20.17
CA ALA A 195 3.45 6.86 19.29
C ALA A 195 3.03 6.89 17.82
N THR A 196 2.18 5.94 17.39
CA THR A 196 1.67 5.94 16.01
C THR A 196 0.74 7.12 15.73
N LEU A 197 -0.05 7.58 16.71
CA LEU A 197 -0.84 8.82 16.58
C LEU A 197 0.06 10.05 16.41
N ALA A 198 1.14 10.14 17.20
CA ALA A 198 2.12 11.22 17.05
C ALA A 198 2.77 11.20 15.66
N GLY A 199 3.17 10.02 15.17
CA GLY A 199 3.70 9.83 13.82
C GLY A 199 2.71 10.22 12.72
N SER A 200 1.43 9.83 12.84
CA SER A 200 0.36 10.23 11.93
C SER A 200 0.13 11.74 11.95
N THR A 201 0.15 12.36 13.14
CA THR A 201 -0.03 13.81 13.29
C THR A 201 1.12 14.56 12.63
N ALA A 202 2.36 14.15 12.87
CA ALA A 202 3.54 14.71 12.20
C ALA A 202 3.46 14.54 10.67
N THR A 203 3.00 13.38 10.20
CA THR A 203 2.79 13.11 8.77
C THR A 203 1.77 14.07 8.17
N ALA A 204 0.64 14.30 8.84
CA ALA A 204 -0.43 15.20 8.39
C ALA A 204 0.06 16.65 8.33
N VAL A 205 0.74 17.12 9.38
CA VAL A 205 1.28 18.49 9.46
C VAL A 205 2.31 18.71 8.36
N ALA A 206 3.24 17.76 8.18
CA ALA A 206 4.25 17.85 7.13
C ALA A 206 3.62 17.85 5.72
N ALA A 207 2.61 17.00 5.47
CA ALA A 207 1.90 16.97 4.20
C ALA A 207 1.18 18.30 3.89
N ALA A 208 0.58 18.93 4.90
CA ALA A 208 -0.10 20.23 4.74
C ALA A 208 0.89 21.41 4.57
N ALA A 209 2.06 21.35 5.22
CA ALA A 209 3.07 22.42 5.15
C ALA A 209 3.94 22.37 3.89
N LEU A 210 4.19 21.16 3.35
CA LEU A 210 5.11 20.92 2.23
C LEU A 210 4.88 21.84 1.01
N PRO A 211 3.64 22.11 0.55
CA PRO A 211 3.43 22.96 -0.61
C PRO A 211 3.80 24.42 -0.35
N GLY A 212 3.61 24.91 0.88
CA GLY A 212 4.02 26.26 1.29
C GLY A 212 5.53 26.41 1.29
N LEU A 213 6.24 25.42 1.83
CA LEU A 213 7.72 25.38 1.82
C LEU A 213 8.29 25.31 0.39
N ARG A 214 7.51 24.78 -0.56
CA ARG A 214 7.86 24.68 -1.98
C ARG A 214 7.30 25.81 -2.84
N GLY A 215 6.75 26.86 -2.24
CA GLY A 215 6.21 28.02 -2.98
C GLY A 215 5.00 27.73 -3.87
N HIS A 216 4.26 26.63 -3.64
CA HIS A 216 3.09 26.29 -4.44
C HIS A 216 1.90 27.25 -4.17
N GLY A 217 1.04 27.38 -5.18
CA GLY A 217 -0.13 28.26 -5.15
C GLY A 217 -1.16 27.92 -4.06
N ARG A 218 -2.11 28.84 -3.84
CA ARG A 218 -3.15 28.71 -2.82
C ARG A 218 -3.98 27.44 -2.96
N THR A 219 -4.31 27.04 -4.20
CA THR A 219 -5.11 25.84 -4.51
C THR A 219 -4.41 24.54 -4.11
N ALA A 220 -3.10 24.44 -4.33
CA ALA A 220 -2.29 23.29 -3.91
C ALA A 220 -2.22 23.20 -2.38
N ARG A 221 -2.00 24.34 -1.71
CA ARG A 221 -1.98 24.44 -0.24
C ARG A 221 -3.31 24.06 0.39
N THR A 222 -4.43 24.57 -0.13
CA THR A 222 -5.76 24.23 0.40
C THR A 222 -6.09 22.76 0.16
N GLY A 223 -5.81 22.23 -1.04
CA GLY A 223 -6.03 20.81 -1.34
C GLY A 223 -5.21 19.87 -0.44
N ALA A 224 -3.94 20.20 -0.21
CA ALA A 224 -3.08 19.44 0.70
C ALA A 224 -3.58 19.49 2.15
N ALA A 225 -3.96 20.67 2.64
CA ALA A 225 -4.50 20.83 3.99
C ALA A 225 -5.82 20.05 4.18
N LEU A 226 -6.73 20.08 3.20
CA LEU A 226 -7.98 19.32 3.25
C LEU A 226 -7.74 17.81 3.26
N GLY A 227 -6.85 17.31 2.41
CA GLY A 227 -6.48 15.89 2.40
C GLY A 227 -5.80 15.44 3.70
N ALA A 228 -4.88 16.25 4.24
CA ALA A 228 -4.21 15.99 5.51
C ALA A 228 -5.18 16.02 6.70
N LEU A 229 -6.15 16.94 6.68
CA LEU A 229 -7.21 16.99 7.69
C LEU A 229 -8.12 15.75 7.59
N ALA A 230 -8.54 15.35 6.39
CA ALA A 230 -9.33 14.14 6.19
C ALA A 230 -8.58 12.88 6.65
N TYR A 231 -7.28 12.81 6.39
CA TYR A 231 -6.38 11.76 6.88
C TYR A 231 -6.35 11.70 8.41
N LEU A 232 -6.14 12.84 9.09
CA LEU A 232 -6.04 12.87 10.55
C LEU A 232 -7.40 12.66 11.23
N ALA A 233 -8.46 13.22 10.65
CA ALA A 233 -9.83 13.05 11.15
C ALA A 233 -10.29 11.58 11.07
N SER A 234 -9.77 10.80 10.12
CA SER A 234 -10.05 9.37 10.02
C SER A 234 -9.09 8.53 10.85
N TYR A 235 -7.80 8.47 10.48
CA TYR A 235 -6.86 7.59 11.15
C TYR A 235 -6.49 8.07 12.55
N GLY A 236 -6.23 9.37 12.72
CA GLY A 236 -5.86 9.95 14.00
C GLY A 236 -6.94 9.80 15.07
N THR A 237 -8.22 9.91 14.69
CA THR A 237 -9.32 9.68 15.65
C THR A 237 -9.42 8.21 16.07
N ALA A 238 -9.19 7.28 15.15
CA ALA A 238 -9.17 5.85 15.47
C ALA A 238 -7.96 5.48 16.35
N GLN A 239 -6.78 6.05 16.07
CA GLN A 239 -5.58 5.89 16.90
C GLN A 239 -5.76 6.52 18.29
N ALA A 240 -6.40 7.69 18.38
CA ALA A 240 -6.70 8.32 19.67
C ALA A 240 -7.64 7.48 20.54
N ARG A 241 -8.63 6.81 19.92
CA ARG A 241 -9.47 5.82 20.64
C ARG A 241 -8.64 4.64 21.13
N ALA A 242 -7.80 4.08 20.27
CA ALA A 242 -6.90 2.99 20.64
C ALA A 242 -5.85 3.41 21.72
N ALA A 243 -5.42 4.67 21.75
CA ALA A 243 -4.51 5.18 22.78
C ALA A 243 -5.20 5.33 24.15
N ARG A 244 -6.48 5.72 24.15
CA ARG A 244 -7.29 5.78 25.38
C ARG A 244 -7.63 4.38 25.90
N GLU A 245 -7.99 3.48 24.99
CA GLU A 245 -8.37 2.10 25.29
C GLU A 245 -7.71 1.14 24.28
N PRO A 246 -6.53 0.56 24.61
CA PRO A 246 -5.74 -0.28 23.71
C PRO A 246 -6.25 -1.71 23.50
N SER A 247 -7.57 -1.88 23.44
CA SER A 247 -8.18 -3.19 23.19
C SER A 247 -7.89 -3.67 21.76
N ALA A 248 -7.87 -4.99 21.56
CA ALA A 248 -7.69 -5.60 20.24
C ALA A 248 -8.71 -5.08 19.21
N THR A 249 -9.95 -4.82 19.64
CA THR A 249 -11.00 -4.22 18.80
C THR A 249 -10.65 -2.82 18.33
N ASN A 250 -10.21 -1.94 19.25
CA ASN A 250 -9.84 -0.57 18.88
C ASN A 250 -8.59 -0.54 17.99
N VAL A 251 -7.61 -1.42 18.24
CA VAL A 251 -6.42 -1.59 17.40
C VAL A 251 -6.80 -2.04 15.98
N ARG A 252 -7.61 -3.10 15.83
CA ARG A 252 -8.12 -3.54 14.51
C ARG A 252 -8.87 -2.45 13.77
N ASN A 253 -9.74 -1.72 14.47
CA ASN A 253 -10.48 -0.59 13.90
C ASN A 253 -9.52 0.52 13.41
N ALA A 254 -8.48 0.81 14.18
CA ALA A 254 -7.46 1.78 13.80
C ALA A 254 -6.64 1.31 12.60
N VAL A 255 -6.22 0.05 12.54
CA VAL A 255 -5.50 -0.52 11.39
C VAL A 255 -6.37 -0.48 10.13
N GLY A 256 -7.61 -0.97 10.20
CA GLY A 256 -8.53 -0.93 9.07
C GLY A 256 -8.82 0.50 8.57
N THR A 257 -8.97 1.45 9.49
CA THR A 257 -9.11 2.87 9.13
C THR A 257 -7.82 3.43 8.54
N GLY A 258 -6.65 3.06 9.08
CA GLY A 258 -5.33 3.46 8.60
C GLY A 258 -5.09 3.04 7.16
N ILE A 259 -5.36 1.77 6.83
CA ILE A 259 -5.26 1.25 5.44
C ILE A 259 -6.09 2.11 4.48
N MET A 260 -7.30 2.49 4.88
CA MET A 260 -8.19 3.32 4.06
C MET A 260 -7.72 4.79 4.00
N SER A 261 -7.08 5.28 5.05
CA SER A 261 -6.64 6.68 5.17
C SER A 261 -5.43 7.00 4.29
N LEU A 262 -4.75 5.99 3.73
CA LEU A 262 -3.70 6.19 2.73
C LEU A 262 -4.21 7.03 1.53
N MET A 263 -5.45 6.84 1.08
CA MET A 263 -5.97 7.58 -0.08
C MET A 263 -6.13 9.09 0.19
N PRO A 264 -6.72 9.56 1.31
CA PRO A 264 -6.66 10.96 1.73
C PRO A 264 -5.23 11.53 1.77
N LEU A 265 -4.26 10.76 2.28
CA LEU A 265 -2.86 11.19 2.31
C LEU A 265 -2.27 11.32 0.90
N GLN A 266 -2.51 10.35 0.02
CA GLN A 266 -2.10 10.41 -1.39
C GLN A 266 -2.72 11.61 -2.11
N ALA A 267 -4.00 11.91 -1.86
CA ALA A 267 -4.68 13.08 -2.40
C ALA A 267 -4.06 14.38 -1.88
N ALA A 268 -3.72 14.45 -0.59
CA ALA A 268 -3.04 15.60 0.01
C ALA A 268 -1.70 15.88 -0.68
N LEU A 269 -0.87 14.84 -0.84
CA LEU A 269 0.45 14.93 -1.47
C LEU A 269 0.35 15.25 -2.96
N THR A 270 -0.64 14.70 -3.65
CA THR A 270 -0.90 14.96 -5.08
C THR A 270 -1.34 16.41 -5.30
N ALA A 271 -2.26 16.92 -4.46
CA ALA A 271 -2.66 18.34 -4.51
C ALA A 271 -1.48 19.24 -4.17
N GLY A 272 -0.69 18.86 -3.16
CA GLY A 272 0.48 19.59 -2.71
C GLY A 272 1.61 19.68 -3.73
N GLY A 273 1.73 18.68 -4.62
CA GLY A 273 2.62 18.71 -5.78
C GLY A 273 2.10 19.54 -6.97
N GLY A 274 0.92 20.15 -6.85
CA GLY A 274 0.32 21.01 -7.88
C GLY A 274 -0.72 20.35 -8.77
N SER A 275 -0.96 19.04 -8.64
CA SER A 275 -1.94 18.30 -9.47
C SER A 275 -3.32 18.22 -8.81
N THR A 276 -3.97 19.36 -8.52
CA THR A 276 -5.24 19.40 -7.75
C THR A 276 -6.40 18.65 -8.42
N GLY A 277 -6.46 18.62 -9.77
CA GLY A 277 -7.47 17.83 -10.49
C GLY A 277 -7.34 16.33 -10.23
N LEU A 278 -6.11 15.79 -10.27
CA LEU A 278 -5.85 14.38 -9.97
C LEU A 278 -6.10 14.06 -8.49
N ALA A 279 -5.78 14.99 -7.59
CA ALA A 279 -6.13 14.86 -6.18
C ALA A 279 -7.65 14.77 -5.96
N GLY A 280 -8.44 15.55 -6.70
CA GLY A 280 -9.91 15.46 -6.70
C GLY A 280 -10.42 14.10 -7.18
N ILE A 281 -9.82 13.54 -8.24
CA ILE A 281 -10.14 12.19 -8.73
C ILE A 281 -9.81 11.13 -7.66
N LEU A 282 -8.64 11.21 -7.03
CA LEU A 282 -8.26 10.29 -5.95
C LEU A 282 -9.21 10.36 -4.76
N ALA A 283 -9.60 11.58 -4.36
CA ALA A 283 -10.58 11.79 -3.29
C ALA A 283 -11.96 11.22 -3.65
N ALA A 284 -12.41 11.40 -4.89
CA ALA A 284 -13.68 10.86 -5.38
C ALA A 284 -13.67 9.33 -5.55
N ALA A 285 -12.52 8.73 -5.85
CA ALA A 285 -12.35 7.29 -5.94
C ALA A 285 -12.38 6.60 -4.57
N HIS A 286 -12.08 7.32 -3.48
CA HIS A 286 -11.95 6.75 -2.14
C HIS A 286 -13.23 6.04 -1.62
N PRO A 287 -14.44 6.62 -1.71
CA PRO A 287 -15.66 5.92 -1.32
C PRO A 287 -15.92 4.65 -2.12
N LEU A 288 -15.57 4.66 -3.42
CA LEU A 288 -15.73 3.50 -4.30
C LEU A 288 -14.77 2.37 -3.92
N ALA A 289 -13.48 2.69 -3.73
CA ALA A 289 -12.47 1.74 -3.26
C ALA A 289 -12.89 1.11 -1.91
N ARG A 290 -13.40 1.93 -0.97
CA ARG A 290 -13.89 1.47 0.34
C ARG A 290 -15.14 0.58 0.25
N ARG A 291 -16.01 0.79 -0.75
CA ARG A 291 -17.17 -0.09 -0.99
C ARG A 291 -16.75 -1.42 -1.61
N LEU A 292 -15.80 -1.40 -2.55
CA LEU A 292 -15.31 -2.61 -3.21
C LEU A 292 -14.47 -3.49 -2.27
N ALA A 293 -13.62 -2.89 -1.43
CA ALA A 293 -12.83 -3.62 -0.44
C ALA A 293 -13.71 -4.42 0.53
N ARG A 294 -14.84 -3.84 0.98
CA ARG A 294 -15.81 -4.51 1.85
C ARG A 294 -16.54 -5.70 1.22
N LYS A 295 -16.58 -5.79 -0.12
CA LYS A 295 -17.25 -6.89 -0.83
C LYS A 295 -16.36 -8.11 -1.06
N VAL A 296 -15.03 -7.95 -1.00
CA VAL A 296 -14.06 -8.99 -1.38
C VAL A 296 -13.20 -9.47 -0.20
N SER A 297 -13.17 -8.71 0.90
CA SER A 297 -12.66 -9.19 2.18
C SER A 297 -13.73 -8.94 3.25
N PRO A 298 -14.55 -9.95 3.58
CA PRO A 298 -15.18 -9.98 4.88
C PRO A 298 -14.05 -10.28 5.87
N THR A 299 -13.52 -9.23 6.50
CA THR A 299 -12.94 -9.43 7.84
C THR A 299 -14.07 -9.78 8.79
#